data_AF-A0A845SLR3-F1
#
_entry.id   AF-A0A845SLR3-F1
#
_cell.length_a   1.000
_cell.length_b   1.000
_cell.length_c   1.000
_cell.angle_alpha   90.00
_cell.angle_beta   90.00
_cell.angle_gamma   90.00
#
_symmetry.space_group_name_H-M   'P 1'
#
loop_
_entity.id
_entity.type
_entity.pdbx_description
1 polymer ?
#
loop_
_entity_poly.entity_id
_entity_poly.type
_entity_poly.pdbx_seq_one_letter_code
_entity_poly.pdbx_strand_id
1 'polypeptide(L)'
;MKVVLYQLIPELDMDHLMFEDLKTILAKSDGRIPAERYEAVYCGDLDVVTPEDVYFIFNLAHPEGYTGRSMSVSDVVEFIPAPGCSMFYFCNMIGHVEVDFDKKRAMLPIVNHDFQKEEITRCGNFSIAFFDEYGFENIRCSKMVLKRCRYSQCQLGYKLVYWHDEQGKWREKEFLTRPKILFAETGFCSIPQEVLYEETNYGIKRRYGAFSFENFAALEKRYTDKHIPFEYL
;
A
#
# COMPACT_ATOMS: atom_id res chain seq x y z
N MET A 1 19.92 22.06 -17.15
CA MET A 1 20.24 20.77 -16.52
C MET A 1 18.98 19.91 -16.54
N LYS A 2 19.05 18.65 -16.97
CA LYS A 2 17.90 17.75 -16.85
C LYS A 2 17.84 17.23 -15.41
N VAL A 3 16.68 17.43 -14.78
CA VAL A 3 16.42 17.13 -13.36
C VAL A 3 15.24 16.18 -13.24
N VAL A 4 15.35 15.21 -12.33
CA VAL A 4 14.22 14.39 -11.85
C VAL A 4 14.13 14.55 -10.34
N LEU A 5 12.93 14.84 -9.82
CA LEU A 5 12.69 14.88 -8.38
C LEU A 5 11.93 13.62 -7.98
N TYR A 6 12.46 12.91 -6.99
CA TYR A 6 11.85 11.72 -6.41
C TYR A 6 11.40 12.01 -4.98
N GLN A 7 10.16 11.63 -4.66
CA GLN A 7 9.60 11.78 -3.31
C GLN A 7 9.08 10.45 -2.80
N LEU A 8 9.17 10.26 -1.48
CA LEU A 8 8.52 9.13 -0.82
C LEU A 8 7.01 9.19 -1.01
N ILE A 9 6.44 8.05 -1.38
CA ILE A 9 4.99 7.85 -1.56
C ILE A 9 4.35 7.71 -0.18
N PRO A 10 3.50 8.66 0.26
CA PRO A 10 2.90 8.62 1.60
C PRO A 10 2.14 7.32 1.89
N GLU A 11 1.46 6.78 0.89
CA GLU A 11 0.71 5.53 0.99
C GLU A 11 1.61 4.30 1.23
N LEU A 12 2.89 4.36 0.91
CA LEU A 12 3.85 3.27 1.12
C LEU A 12 4.76 3.50 2.33
N ASP A 13 4.62 4.63 3.02
CA ASP A 13 5.51 5.04 4.11
C ASP A 13 5.10 4.46 5.47
N MET A 14 5.13 3.13 5.59
CA MET A 14 4.73 2.46 6.85
C MET A 14 5.71 2.74 7.99
N ASP A 15 6.99 2.92 7.68
CA ASP A 15 8.08 3.07 8.66
C ASP A 15 8.37 4.54 9.03
N HIS A 16 7.54 5.47 8.55
CA HIS A 16 7.65 6.90 8.81
C HIS A 16 9.04 7.42 8.43
N LEU A 17 9.39 7.26 7.16
CA LEU A 17 10.65 7.69 6.55
C LEU A 17 10.51 9.09 5.93
N MET A 18 9.29 9.51 5.61
CA MET A 18 9.07 10.84 5.04
C MET A 18 9.53 11.90 6.03
N PHE A 19 10.34 12.84 5.54
CA PHE A 19 10.98 13.91 6.31
C PHE A 19 12.09 13.47 7.27
N GLU A 20 12.52 12.22 7.23
CA GLU A 20 13.65 11.74 8.02
C GLU A 20 14.98 11.99 7.32
N ASP A 21 16.03 12.23 8.13
CA ASP A 21 17.39 12.42 7.62
C ASP A 21 17.97 11.13 7.00
N LEU A 22 19.05 11.29 6.24
CA LEU A 22 19.69 10.17 5.54
C LEU A 22 20.11 9.06 6.52
N LYS A 23 20.64 9.42 7.68
CA LYS A 23 21.14 8.44 8.68
C LYS A 23 19.99 7.57 9.19
N THR A 24 18.85 8.18 9.49
CA THR A 24 17.65 7.49 9.97
C THR A 24 17.05 6.61 8.89
N ILE A 25 16.98 7.08 7.63
CA ILE A 25 16.50 6.26 6.51
C ILE A 25 17.37 5.03 6.32
N LEU A 26 18.70 5.19 6.29
CA LEU A 26 19.62 4.07 6.15
C LEU A 26 19.51 3.08 7.31
N ALA A 27 19.34 3.57 8.54
CA ALA A 27 19.16 2.72 9.73
C ALA A 27 17.86 1.89 9.68
N LYS A 28 16.78 2.46 9.13
CA LYS A 28 15.47 1.79 9.01
C LYS A 28 15.31 0.95 7.74
N SER A 29 16.22 1.08 6.76
CA SER A 29 16.06 0.53 5.41
C SER A 29 17.26 -0.31 4.95
N ASP A 30 17.82 -1.12 5.86
CA ASP A 30 18.93 -2.04 5.57
C ASP A 30 20.16 -1.38 4.93
N GLY A 31 20.49 -0.15 5.36
CA GLY A 31 21.66 0.58 4.89
C GLY A 31 21.54 1.16 3.49
N ARG A 32 20.34 1.25 2.91
CA ARG A 32 20.11 1.87 1.58
C ARG A 32 18.86 2.76 1.56
N ILE A 33 18.78 3.66 0.59
CA ILE A 33 17.54 4.38 0.33
C ILE A 33 16.54 3.40 -0.33
N PRO A 34 15.31 3.25 0.19
CA PRO A 34 14.32 2.32 -0.34
C PRO A 34 13.63 2.88 -1.59
N ALA A 35 14.37 2.99 -2.70
CA ALA A 35 13.92 3.59 -3.96
C ALA A 35 12.55 3.06 -4.45
N GLU A 36 12.19 1.82 -4.15
CA GLU A 36 10.88 1.23 -4.46
C GLU A 36 9.67 1.92 -3.80
N ARG A 37 9.90 2.77 -2.79
CA ARG A 37 8.88 3.58 -2.10
C ARG A 37 8.85 5.03 -2.58
N TYR A 38 9.67 5.37 -3.58
CA TYR A 38 9.71 6.69 -4.19
C TYR A 38 8.99 6.68 -5.52
N GLU A 39 8.42 7.82 -5.90
CA GLU A 39 7.95 8.10 -7.24
C GLU A 39 8.67 9.31 -7.82
N ALA A 40 8.79 9.37 -9.15
CA ALA A 40 9.23 10.58 -9.84
C ALA A 40 8.06 11.57 -9.96
N VAL A 41 8.14 12.69 -9.24
CA VAL A 41 7.10 13.75 -9.22
C VAL A 41 7.38 14.90 -10.18
N TYR A 42 8.55 14.89 -10.82
CA TYR A 42 8.95 15.83 -11.86
C TYR A 42 10.06 15.22 -12.72
N CYS A 43 10.04 15.51 -14.02
CA CYS A 43 11.14 15.24 -14.94
C CYS A 43 11.17 16.33 -16.02
N GLY A 44 12.24 17.12 -16.08
CA GLY A 44 12.32 18.22 -17.03
C GLY A 44 13.67 18.96 -16.99
N ASP A 45 13.83 19.91 -17.89
CA ASP A 45 14.99 20.78 -17.94
C ASP A 45 14.78 22.02 -17.05
N LEU A 46 15.74 22.28 -16.16
CA LEU A 46 15.77 23.45 -15.29
C LEU A 46 17.09 24.21 -15.46
N ASP A 47 17.02 25.54 -15.28
CA ASP A 47 18.20 26.39 -15.18
C ASP A 47 18.73 26.37 -13.75
N VAL A 48 19.53 25.35 -13.44
CA VAL A 48 20.10 25.09 -12.11
C VAL A 48 21.57 24.70 -12.21
N VAL A 49 22.34 25.07 -11.19
CA VAL A 49 23.76 24.71 -11.05
C VAL A 49 23.95 23.75 -9.88
N THR A 50 23.23 23.95 -8.78
CA THR A 50 23.35 23.11 -7.57
C THR A 50 22.00 22.53 -7.11
N PRO A 51 22.01 21.46 -6.30
CA PRO A 51 20.79 20.95 -5.68
C PRO A 51 20.04 21.99 -4.81
N GLU A 52 20.72 23.02 -4.28
CA GLU A 52 20.07 24.11 -3.55
C GLU A 52 19.17 24.95 -4.45
N ASP A 53 19.56 25.21 -5.70
CA ASP A 53 18.70 25.90 -6.68
C ASP A 53 17.39 25.13 -6.90
N VAL A 54 17.51 23.80 -6.96
CA VAL A 54 16.38 22.88 -7.11
C VAL A 54 15.43 22.98 -5.92
N TYR A 55 15.97 22.99 -4.71
CA TYR A 55 15.20 23.19 -3.48
C TYR A 55 14.42 24.52 -3.50
N PHE A 56 15.02 25.61 -3.98
CA PHE A 56 14.31 26.88 -4.13
C PHE A 56 13.19 26.81 -5.17
N ILE A 57 13.46 26.24 -6.35
CA ILE A 57 12.48 26.12 -7.44
C ILE A 57 11.24 25.33 -6.99
N PHE A 58 11.43 24.17 -6.35
CA PHE A 58 10.33 23.29 -5.92
C PHE A 58 9.60 23.73 -4.64
N ASN A 59 10.04 24.83 -4.01
CA ASN A 59 9.35 25.42 -2.86
C ASN A 59 8.77 26.82 -3.14
N LEU A 60 9.25 27.53 -4.17
CA LEU A 60 8.81 28.89 -4.48
C LEU A 60 8.08 29.01 -5.82
N ALA A 61 8.59 28.36 -6.87
CA ALA A 61 8.13 28.58 -8.24
C ALA A 61 7.19 27.49 -8.76
N HIS A 62 7.42 26.22 -8.38
CA HIS A 62 6.69 25.03 -8.84
C HIS A 62 6.64 24.93 -10.38
N PRO A 63 7.65 24.31 -11.03
CA PRO A 63 7.73 24.26 -12.48
C PRO A 63 6.57 23.50 -13.11
N GLU A 64 6.30 23.77 -14.39
CA GLU A 64 5.25 23.08 -15.15
C GLU A 64 5.47 21.56 -15.15
N GLY A 65 4.40 20.80 -14.90
CA GLY A 65 4.45 19.34 -14.80
C GLY A 65 4.91 18.80 -13.44
N TYR A 66 5.17 19.66 -12.44
CA TYR A 66 5.40 19.24 -11.07
C TYR A 66 4.10 18.79 -10.40
N THR A 67 4.09 17.56 -9.86
CA THR A 67 2.92 16.95 -9.21
C THR A 67 3.14 16.63 -7.73
N GLY A 68 4.32 16.91 -7.20
CA GLY A 68 4.73 16.53 -5.85
C GLY A 68 4.30 17.52 -4.76
N ARG A 69 4.54 17.13 -3.51
CA ARG A 69 4.47 18.06 -2.36
C ARG A 69 5.71 18.93 -2.33
N SER A 70 5.70 20.07 -1.63
CA SER A 70 6.90 20.87 -1.35
C SER A 70 8.14 20.01 -1.06
N MET A 71 9.25 20.35 -1.72
CA MET A 71 10.50 19.62 -1.58
C MET A 71 11.02 19.75 -0.14
N SER A 72 11.34 18.62 0.46
CA SER A 72 11.73 18.53 1.86
C SER A 72 12.79 17.46 2.09
N VAL A 73 13.25 17.36 3.33
CA VAL A 73 14.09 16.26 3.79
C VAL A 73 13.46 14.93 3.38
N SER A 74 14.29 13.93 3.07
CA SER A 74 13.93 12.63 2.48
C SER A 74 13.76 12.62 0.96
N ASP A 75 13.66 13.76 0.29
CA ASP A 75 13.53 13.78 -1.18
C ASP A 75 14.89 13.53 -1.87
N VAL A 76 14.86 12.97 -3.07
CA VAL A 76 16.06 12.70 -3.87
C VAL A 76 15.98 13.44 -5.19
N VAL A 77 17.02 14.20 -5.50
CA VAL A 77 17.19 14.90 -6.78
C VAL A 77 18.15 14.10 -7.64
N GLU A 78 17.80 13.90 -8.90
CA GLU A 78 18.71 13.37 -9.92
C GLU A 78 19.11 14.48 -10.88
N PHE A 79 20.42 14.67 -11.06
CA PHE A 79 20.99 15.45 -12.15
C PHE A 79 21.46 14.52 -13.26
N ILE A 80 21.08 14.86 -14.49
CA ILE A 80 21.47 14.13 -15.70
C ILE A 80 22.30 15.08 -16.58
N PRO A 81 23.60 15.26 -16.30
CA PRO A 81 24.46 16.17 -17.06
C PRO A 81 24.70 15.69 -18.50
N ALA A 82 24.63 14.39 -18.74
CA ALA A 82 24.74 13.78 -20.06
C ALA A 82 23.92 12.47 -20.12
N PRO A 83 23.49 12.01 -21.31
CA PRO A 83 22.77 10.75 -21.45
C PRO A 83 23.54 9.58 -20.81
N GLY A 84 22.89 8.87 -19.89
CA GLY A 84 23.50 7.73 -19.18
C GLY A 84 24.38 8.10 -17.98
N CYS A 85 24.58 9.39 -17.69
CA CYS A 85 25.25 9.87 -16.50
C CYS A 85 24.21 10.46 -15.54
N SER A 86 24.05 9.85 -14.37
CA SER A 86 23.13 10.29 -13.31
C SER A 86 23.91 10.54 -12.03
N MET A 87 23.68 11.67 -11.39
CA MET A 87 24.15 12.00 -10.05
C MET A 87 22.94 12.20 -9.15
N PHE A 88 22.92 11.56 -7.98
CA PHE A 88 21.78 11.64 -7.07
C PHE A 88 22.15 12.36 -5.79
N TYR A 89 21.26 13.24 -5.34
CA TYR A 89 21.44 14.08 -4.19
C TYR A 89 20.24 13.93 -3.26
N PHE A 90 20.47 13.44 -2.06
CA PHE A 90 19.48 13.37 -1.00
C PHE A 90 19.35 14.74 -0.33
N CYS A 91 18.12 15.27 -0.25
CA CYS A 91 17.80 16.45 0.53
C CYS A 91 17.88 16.10 2.02
N ASN A 92 18.93 16.54 2.69
CA ASN A 92 19.15 16.27 4.10
C ASN A 92 18.77 17.49 4.97
N MET A 93 18.80 17.33 6.29
CA MET A 93 18.55 18.43 7.22
C MET A 93 19.46 19.65 6.99
N ILE A 94 20.70 19.40 6.56
CA ILE A 94 21.68 20.44 6.24
C ILE A 94 22.26 20.12 4.86
N GLY A 95 21.83 20.89 3.86
CA GLY A 95 22.28 20.75 2.48
C GLY A 95 21.91 19.42 1.83
N HIS A 96 22.46 19.21 0.64
CA HIS A 96 22.27 17.97 -0.11
C HIS A 96 23.49 17.07 0.01
N VAL A 97 23.24 15.76 0.09
CA VAL A 97 24.28 14.73 0.20
C VAL A 97 24.23 13.86 -1.04
N GLU A 98 25.36 13.68 -1.73
CA GLU A 98 25.44 12.74 -2.85
C GLU A 98 25.26 11.29 -2.36
N VAL A 99 24.40 10.53 -3.03
CA VAL A 99 23.98 9.19 -2.61
C VAL A 99 23.87 8.22 -3.79
N ASP A 100 23.92 6.92 -3.51
CA ASP A 100 23.50 5.90 -4.45
C ASP A 100 21.97 5.73 -4.39
N PHE A 101 21.31 5.82 -5.55
CA PHE A 101 19.86 5.64 -5.66
C PHE A 101 19.48 4.78 -6.87
N ASP A 102 18.82 3.65 -6.62
CA ASP A 102 18.38 2.73 -7.67
C ASP A 102 17.06 3.18 -8.30
N LYS A 103 17.13 4.19 -9.16
CA LYS A 103 15.95 4.75 -9.84
C LYS A 103 15.14 3.73 -10.66
N LYS A 104 15.71 2.58 -11.03
CA LYS A 104 14.97 1.52 -11.76
C LYS A 104 13.91 0.87 -10.90
N ARG A 105 14.05 0.94 -9.57
CA ARG A 105 13.09 0.42 -8.59
C ARG A 105 11.98 1.41 -8.26
N ALA A 106 12.21 2.71 -8.48
CA ALA A 106 11.24 3.76 -8.25
C ALA A 106 9.96 3.55 -9.08
N MET A 107 8.85 4.04 -8.55
CA MET A 107 7.58 4.06 -9.25
C MET A 107 7.59 5.15 -10.32
N LEU A 108 6.90 4.85 -11.42
CA LEU A 108 6.50 5.87 -12.40
C LEU A 108 5.40 6.75 -11.78
N PRO A 109 5.10 7.93 -12.36
CA PRO A 109 4.02 8.78 -11.87
C PRO A 109 2.76 7.97 -11.58
N ILE A 110 2.33 7.99 -10.32
CA ILE A 110 1.24 7.14 -9.85
C ILE A 110 -0.09 7.71 -10.32
N VAL A 111 -0.95 6.84 -10.84
CA VAL A 111 -2.23 7.25 -11.45
C VAL A 111 -3.41 7.25 -10.48
N ASN A 112 -3.23 6.72 -9.28
CA ASN A 112 -4.31 6.51 -8.30
C ASN A 112 -3.90 6.87 -6.86
N HIS A 113 -3.21 8.00 -6.70
CA HIS A 113 -3.00 8.60 -5.39
C HIS A 113 -4.32 8.95 -4.72
N ASP A 114 -4.41 8.62 -3.44
CA ASP A 114 -5.41 9.16 -2.52
C ASP A 114 -4.75 9.86 -1.32
N PHE A 115 -3.42 9.78 -1.23
CA PHE A 115 -2.57 10.31 -0.16
C PHE A 115 -3.01 9.84 1.24
N GLN A 116 -3.80 8.76 1.32
CA GLN A 116 -4.25 8.17 2.57
C GLN A 116 -3.30 7.04 2.97
N LYS A 117 -2.55 7.27 4.06
CA LYS A 117 -1.83 6.18 4.72
C LYS A 117 -2.86 5.31 5.45
N GLU A 118 -3.05 4.09 4.96
CA GLU A 118 -3.98 3.12 5.53
C GLU A 118 -3.27 1.84 5.97
N GLU A 119 -3.37 1.55 7.26
CA GLU A 119 -3.07 0.24 7.85
C GLU A 119 -4.16 -0.15 8.83
N ILE A 120 -4.83 -1.27 8.56
CA ILE A 120 -5.77 -1.88 9.49
C ILE A 120 -5.16 -3.18 9.97
N THR A 121 -4.83 -3.23 11.26
CA THR A 121 -4.39 -4.46 11.93
C THR A 121 -5.48 -4.96 12.87
N ARG A 122 -5.78 -6.26 12.80
CA ARG A 122 -6.65 -6.97 13.75
C ARG A 122 -5.92 -8.20 14.25
N CYS A 123 -6.01 -8.46 15.55
CA CYS A 123 -5.40 -9.59 16.24
C CYS A 123 -6.44 -10.27 17.12
N GLY A 124 -6.28 -11.57 17.35
CA GLY A 124 -7.22 -12.39 18.12
C GLY A 124 -7.89 -13.43 17.24
N ASN A 125 -8.94 -14.08 17.75
CA ASN A 125 -9.60 -15.15 17.01
C ASN A 125 -10.85 -14.61 16.32
N PHE A 126 -10.80 -14.46 15.00
CA PHE A 126 -11.87 -13.89 14.20
C PHE A 126 -11.98 -14.59 12.85
N SER A 127 -13.02 -14.26 12.10
CA SER A 127 -13.17 -14.69 10.71
C SER A 127 -13.21 -13.49 9.80
N ILE A 128 -12.59 -13.60 8.63
CA ILE A 128 -12.68 -12.62 7.54
C ILE A 128 -13.34 -13.27 6.33
N ALA A 129 -14.16 -12.52 5.62
CA ALA A 129 -14.69 -12.92 4.33
C ALA A 129 -14.42 -11.85 3.28
N PHE A 130 -13.98 -12.26 2.10
CA PHE A 130 -13.63 -11.37 0.99
C PHE A 130 -13.73 -12.13 -0.33
N PHE A 131 -13.70 -11.39 -1.44
CA PHE A 131 -13.50 -11.97 -2.77
C PHE A 131 -12.03 -11.90 -3.16
N ASP A 132 -11.49 -12.98 -3.70
CA ASP A 132 -10.24 -12.98 -4.44
C ASP A 132 -10.46 -13.31 -5.93
N GLU A 133 -9.38 -13.58 -6.67
CA GLU A 133 -9.44 -13.94 -8.09
C GLU A 133 -10.18 -15.26 -8.38
N TYR A 134 -10.32 -16.15 -7.40
CA TYR A 134 -11.01 -17.44 -7.51
C TYR A 134 -12.44 -17.40 -6.93
N GLY A 135 -12.77 -16.37 -6.17
CA GLY A 135 -14.11 -16.11 -5.66
C GLY A 135 -14.14 -15.87 -4.16
N PHE A 136 -15.24 -16.29 -3.55
CA PHE A 136 -15.55 -16.01 -2.15
C PHE A 136 -14.71 -16.87 -1.22
N GLU A 137 -13.98 -16.20 -0.33
CA GLU A 137 -13.22 -16.79 0.75
C GLU A 137 -13.86 -16.45 2.09
N ASN A 138 -13.92 -17.42 3.00
CA ASN A 138 -14.27 -17.22 4.40
C ASN A 138 -13.26 -17.97 5.25
N ILE A 139 -12.46 -17.21 5.99
CA ILE A 139 -11.23 -17.71 6.60
C ILE A 139 -11.19 -17.32 8.06
N ARG A 140 -10.90 -18.29 8.92
CA ARG A 140 -10.56 -18.05 10.31
C ARG A 140 -9.11 -17.59 10.42
N CYS A 141 -8.89 -16.52 11.17
CA CYS A 141 -7.60 -15.88 11.31
C CYS A 141 -7.28 -15.56 12.77
N SER A 142 -5.98 -15.60 13.08
CA SER A 142 -5.41 -15.13 14.35
C SER A 142 -4.88 -13.69 14.27
N LYS A 143 -4.56 -13.25 13.06
CA LYS A 143 -4.09 -11.90 12.73
C LYS A 143 -4.42 -11.58 11.28
N MET A 144 -4.70 -10.30 11.01
CA MET A 144 -4.72 -9.75 9.66
C MET A 144 -4.12 -8.35 9.65
N VAL A 145 -3.56 -7.98 8.50
CA VAL A 145 -3.10 -6.64 8.18
C VAL A 145 -3.59 -6.31 6.78
N LEU A 146 -4.43 -5.29 6.66
CA LEU A 146 -4.77 -4.67 5.38
C LEU A 146 -3.99 -3.37 5.29
N LYS A 147 -3.20 -3.19 4.23
CA LYS A 147 -2.44 -1.96 4.02
C LYS A 147 -2.32 -1.60 2.57
N ARG A 148 -2.03 -0.33 2.30
CA ARG A 148 -1.63 0.12 0.97
C ARG A 148 -0.34 -0.58 0.53
N CYS A 149 -0.24 -0.89 -0.75
CA CYS A 149 0.93 -1.54 -1.33
C CYS A 149 1.17 -1.09 -2.77
N ARG A 150 2.36 -1.40 -3.29
CA ARG A 150 2.64 -1.32 -4.72
C ARG A 150 1.93 -2.47 -5.42
N TYR A 151 1.07 -2.17 -6.38
CA TYR A 151 0.35 -3.18 -7.19
C TYR A 151 0.99 -3.35 -8.57
N SER A 152 1.44 -2.25 -9.17
CA SER A 152 2.22 -2.24 -10.41
C SER A 152 3.35 -1.20 -10.32
N GLN A 153 3.97 -0.80 -11.44
CA GLN A 153 4.99 0.27 -11.41
C GLN A 153 4.39 1.68 -11.33
N CYS A 154 3.09 1.85 -11.61
CA CYS A 154 2.39 3.15 -11.58
C CYS A 154 1.06 3.11 -10.84
N GLN A 155 0.71 1.97 -10.22
CA GLN A 155 -0.53 1.83 -9.46
C GLN A 155 -0.25 1.33 -8.05
N LEU A 156 -0.90 1.99 -7.11
CA LEU A 156 -1.05 1.54 -5.75
C LEU A 156 -2.25 0.59 -5.65
N GLY A 157 -2.24 -0.27 -4.64
CA GLY A 157 -3.32 -1.18 -4.33
C GLY A 157 -3.35 -1.47 -2.83
N TYR A 158 -3.97 -2.59 -2.50
CA TYR A 158 -4.12 -3.07 -1.13
C TYR A 158 -3.55 -4.46 -1.00
N LYS A 159 -2.79 -4.70 0.07
CA LYS A 159 -2.31 -6.02 0.46
C LYS A 159 -3.00 -6.45 1.73
N LEU A 160 -3.70 -7.57 1.66
CA LEU A 160 -4.23 -8.27 2.81
C LEU A 160 -3.27 -9.41 3.16
N VAL A 161 -2.65 -9.33 4.33
CA VAL A 161 -1.84 -10.42 4.92
C VAL A 161 -2.60 -10.99 6.10
N TYR A 162 -2.75 -12.32 6.18
CA TYR A 162 -3.50 -12.97 7.24
C TYR A 162 -2.86 -14.31 7.67
N TRP A 163 -3.09 -14.70 8.93
CA TRP A 163 -2.50 -15.89 9.54
C TRP A 163 -3.58 -16.90 9.92
N HIS A 164 -3.42 -18.16 9.50
CA HIS A 164 -4.29 -19.28 9.84
C HIS A 164 -3.83 -19.93 11.15
N ASP A 165 -4.40 -19.53 12.29
CA ASP A 165 -4.21 -20.10 13.63
C ASP A 165 -2.73 -20.44 13.98
N GLU A 166 -2.49 -21.19 15.07
CA GLU A 166 -1.22 -21.23 15.83
C GLU A 166 0.03 -21.78 15.09
N GLN A 167 -0.10 -22.21 13.83
CA GLN A 167 1.00 -22.78 13.04
C GLN A 167 1.88 -21.71 12.36
N GLY A 168 1.54 -20.42 12.50
CA GLY A 168 2.34 -19.31 11.99
C GLY A 168 2.37 -19.16 10.46
N LYS A 169 1.60 -19.98 9.72
CA LYS A 169 1.48 -19.86 8.27
C LYS A 169 0.63 -18.64 7.92
N TRP A 170 1.26 -17.69 7.23
CA TRP A 170 0.57 -16.55 6.66
C TRP A 170 0.31 -16.73 5.17
N ARG A 171 -0.69 -16.02 4.68
CA ARG A 171 -1.01 -15.85 3.27
C ARG A 171 -1.14 -14.37 2.96
N GLU A 172 -0.92 -14.00 1.72
CA GLU A 172 -1.17 -12.65 1.23
C GLU A 172 -2.02 -12.65 -0.04
N LYS A 173 -2.78 -11.58 -0.20
CA LYS A 173 -3.57 -11.26 -1.40
C LYS A 173 -3.42 -9.79 -1.72
N GLU A 174 -3.25 -9.48 -3.00
CA GLU A 174 -3.12 -8.12 -3.50
C GLU A 174 -4.33 -7.74 -4.34
N PHE A 175 -4.81 -6.51 -4.17
CA PHE A 175 -5.99 -5.99 -4.82
C PHE A 175 -5.69 -4.62 -5.42
N LEU A 176 -6.14 -4.38 -6.65
CA LEU A 176 -5.98 -3.07 -7.28
C LEU A 176 -6.82 -1.99 -6.56
N THR A 177 -8.02 -2.35 -6.09
CA THR A 177 -8.94 -1.46 -5.37
C THR A 177 -9.15 -1.97 -3.94
N ARG A 178 -9.64 -1.11 -3.04
CA ARG A 178 -9.95 -1.51 -1.66
C ARG A 178 -10.90 -2.73 -1.68
N PRO A 179 -10.48 -3.89 -1.15
CA PRO A 179 -11.32 -5.07 -1.15
C PRO A 179 -12.45 -4.91 -0.12
N LYS A 180 -13.64 -5.44 -0.44
CA LYS A 180 -14.71 -5.57 0.54
C LYS A 180 -14.37 -6.72 1.50
N ILE A 181 -14.04 -6.39 2.74
CA ILE A 181 -13.69 -7.38 3.78
C ILE A 181 -14.73 -7.33 4.88
N LEU A 182 -15.45 -8.43 5.09
CA LEU A 182 -16.33 -8.63 6.24
C LEU A 182 -15.51 -9.26 7.37
N PHE A 183 -15.29 -8.50 8.45
CA PHE A 183 -14.62 -8.95 9.65
C PHE A 183 -15.66 -9.33 10.71
N ALA A 184 -15.48 -10.47 11.39
CA ALA A 184 -16.37 -10.91 12.46
C ALA A 184 -15.59 -11.50 13.65
N GLU A 185 -15.91 -11.04 14.86
CA GLU A 185 -15.29 -11.50 16.12
C GLU A 185 -15.83 -12.87 16.54
N THR A 186 -15.55 -13.89 15.75
CA THR A 186 -16.08 -15.24 15.96
C THR A 186 -15.55 -15.93 17.21
N GLY A 187 -14.41 -15.49 17.75
CA GLY A 187 -13.74 -16.17 18.84
C GLY A 187 -13.47 -17.63 18.48
N PHE A 188 -13.97 -18.56 19.29
CA PHE A 188 -13.87 -20.00 19.02
C PHE A 188 -15.06 -20.58 18.26
N CYS A 189 -16.09 -19.79 17.96
CA CYS A 189 -17.26 -20.27 17.23
C CYS A 189 -16.89 -20.66 15.79
N SER A 190 -17.18 -21.92 15.43
CA SER A 190 -17.14 -22.36 14.04
C SER A 190 -18.39 -21.90 13.30
N ILE A 191 -18.20 -21.29 12.14
CA ILE A 191 -19.29 -20.99 11.21
C ILE A 191 -19.46 -22.23 10.33
N PRO A 192 -20.62 -22.90 10.34
CA PRO A 192 -20.86 -24.06 9.50
C PRO A 192 -20.82 -23.67 8.02
N GLN A 193 -20.23 -24.50 7.16
CA GLN A 193 -20.15 -24.22 5.71
C GLN A 193 -21.53 -24.17 5.06
N GLU A 194 -22.54 -24.79 5.67
CA GLU A 194 -23.94 -24.81 5.23
C GLU A 194 -24.56 -23.41 5.15
N VAL A 195 -23.98 -22.43 5.84
CA VAL A 195 -24.40 -21.01 5.74
C VAL A 195 -24.22 -20.49 4.32
N LEU A 196 -23.28 -21.04 3.55
CA LEU A 196 -22.99 -20.62 2.17
C LEU A 196 -23.84 -21.38 1.12
N TYR A 197 -24.95 -21.98 1.54
CA TYR A 197 -25.87 -22.70 0.67
C TYR A 197 -27.27 -22.08 0.73
N GLU A 198 -27.88 -21.96 -0.44
CA GLU A 198 -29.30 -21.68 -0.60
C GLU A 198 -30.09 -22.99 -0.57
N GLU A 199 -31.22 -23.00 0.13
CA GLU A 199 -32.18 -24.10 0.10
C GLU A 199 -33.22 -23.84 -1.00
N THR A 200 -33.22 -24.68 -2.03
CA THR A 200 -34.16 -24.54 -3.15
C THR A 200 -35.55 -25.05 -2.77
N ASN A 201 -36.59 -24.63 -3.51
CA ASN A 201 -37.98 -25.06 -3.33
C ASN A 201 -38.20 -26.58 -3.40
N TYR A 202 -37.20 -27.34 -3.82
CA TYR A 202 -37.21 -28.81 -3.92
C TYR A 202 -36.41 -29.50 -2.80
N GLY A 203 -35.97 -28.76 -1.78
CA GLY A 203 -35.16 -29.29 -0.68
C GLY A 203 -33.70 -29.59 -1.05
N ILE A 204 -33.24 -29.15 -2.23
CA ILE A 204 -31.85 -29.30 -2.67
C ILE A 204 -31.05 -28.10 -2.18
N LYS A 205 -29.95 -28.33 -1.48
CA LYS A 205 -29.00 -27.28 -1.09
C LYS A 205 -28.03 -27.00 -2.23
N ARG A 206 -27.95 -25.74 -2.65
CA ARG A 206 -27.02 -25.28 -3.68
C ARG A 206 -26.09 -24.23 -3.10
N ARG A 207 -24.78 -24.40 -3.27
CA ARG A 207 -23.81 -23.39 -2.84
C ARG A 207 -24.05 -22.09 -3.63
N TYR A 208 -24.01 -20.94 -2.96
CA TYR A 208 -24.03 -19.66 -3.65
C TYR A 208 -22.88 -19.59 -4.67
N GLY A 209 -23.07 -18.80 -5.73
CA GLY A 209 -22.02 -18.60 -6.74
C GLY A 209 -20.73 -18.09 -6.12
N ALA A 210 -19.58 -18.42 -6.72
CA ALA A 210 -18.27 -18.02 -6.20
C ALA A 210 -18.11 -16.49 -6.08
N PHE A 211 -18.79 -15.70 -6.92
CA PHE A 211 -18.76 -14.23 -6.90
C PHE A 211 -20.10 -13.61 -6.45
N SER A 212 -20.94 -14.40 -5.78
CA SER A 212 -22.28 -14.00 -5.34
C SER A 212 -22.19 -13.18 -4.05
N PHE A 213 -22.77 -11.98 -4.02
CA PHE A 213 -22.81 -11.16 -2.80
C PHE A 213 -23.71 -11.76 -1.71
N GLU A 214 -24.56 -12.71 -2.08
CA GLU A 214 -25.38 -13.54 -1.22
C GLU A 214 -24.54 -14.31 -0.19
N ASN A 215 -23.28 -14.63 -0.51
CA ASN A 215 -22.35 -15.21 0.46
C ASN A 215 -22.14 -14.28 1.68
N PHE A 216 -22.00 -12.97 1.44
CA PHE A 216 -21.87 -11.98 2.53
C PHE A 216 -23.17 -11.87 3.31
N ALA A 217 -24.31 -11.73 2.61
CA ALA A 217 -25.62 -11.61 3.26
C ALA A 217 -25.94 -12.82 4.15
N ALA A 218 -25.56 -14.02 3.71
CA ALA A 218 -25.73 -15.24 4.50
C ALA A 218 -24.87 -15.25 5.76
N LEU A 219 -23.61 -14.79 5.67
CA LEU A 219 -22.74 -14.62 6.83
C LEU A 219 -23.26 -13.56 7.80
N GLU A 220 -23.65 -12.38 7.31
CA GLU A 220 -24.22 -11.31 8.11
C GLU A 220 -25.43 -11.80 8.91
N LYS A 221 -26.38 -12.45 8.23
CA LYS A 221 -27.56 -13.04 8.89
C LYS A 221 -27.14 -14.02 9.98
N ARG A 222 -26.17 -14.90 9.70
CA ARG A 222 -25.69 -15.87 10.67
C ARG A 222 -25.03 -15.21 11.88
N TYR A 223 -24.25 -14.16 11.65
CA TYR A 223 -23.60 -13.41 12.72
C TYR A 223 -24.63 -12.69 13.59
N THR A 224 -25.64 -12.05 12.98
CA THR A 224 -26.76 -11.46 13.70
C THR A 224 -27.50 -12.49 14.55
N ASP A 225 -27.88 -13.64 13.98
CA ASP A 225 -28.59 -14.71 14.71
C ASP A 225 -27.79 -15.22 15.91
N LYS A 226 -26.46 -15.26 15.78
CA LYS A 226 -25.52 -15.71 16.82
C LYS A 226 -25.01 -14.59 17.72
N HIS A 227 -25.46 -13.36 17.52
CA HIS A 227 -25.00 -12.18 18.25
C HIS A 227 -23.47 -12.00 18.19
N ILE A 228 -22.87 -12.34 17.04
CA ILE A 228 -21.44 -12.17 16.77
C ILE A 228 -21.24 -10.76 16.21
N PRO A 229 -20.39 -9.92 16.82
CA PRO A 229 -20.05 -8.61 16.28
C PRO A 229 -19.33 -8.75 14.92
N PHE A 230 -19.73 -7.92 13.95
CA PHE A 230 -19.08 -7.85 12.65
C PHE A 230 -19.09 -6.43 12.09
N GLU A 231 -18.11 -6.12 11.24
CA GLU A 231 -17.98 -4.85 10.54
C GLU A 231 -17.38 -5.05 9.14
N TYR A 232 -17.53 -4.05 8.28
CA TYR A 232 -16.81 -3.98 7.01
C TYR A 232 -15.57 -3.12 7.17
N LEU A 233 -14.42 -3.69 6.78
CA LEU A 233 -13.13 -3.01 6.76
C LEU A 233 -12.88 -2.33 5.41
#